data_AF-A0A292ZGK5-F1
#
_entry.id   AF-A0A292ZGK5-F1
#
_cell.length_a   1.000
_cell.length_b   1.000
_cell.length_c   1.000
_cell.angle_alpha   90.00
_cell.angle_beta   90.00
_cell.angle_gamma   90.00
#
_symmetry.space_group_name_H-M   'P 1'
#
loop_
_entity.id
_entity.type
_entity.pdbx_description
1 polymer ?
#
loop_
_entity_poly.entity_id
_entity_poly.type
_entity_poly.pdbx_seq_one_letter_code
_entity_poly.pdbx_strand_id
1 'polypeptide(L)'
;MAEGNIVSTENMDIEEKLRIEKNTRKWVKHFIDNVEGRTYEEVLDKMTPDSYFVLLGNTPVSGKFSKEECFTKMAPQYERYLVRPTIKFSHIMVDGDMALLRAVGQGGKARYGSYSQPYYGYWFRAVEEGYAEIIEWNDPIEMATKMYGAAVVPPEDDRDVWTMAGA
;
A
#
# COMPACT_ATOMS: atom_id res chain seq x y z
N MET A 1 10.31 -17.33 6.80
CA MET A 1 9.17 -16.65 7.45
C MET A 1 9.74 -15.89 8.62
N ALA A 2 9.69 -14.55 8.59
CA ALA A 2 10.04 -13.75 9.75
C ALA A 2 8.77 -13.63 10.59
N GLU A 3 8.75 -14.30 11.73
CA GLU A 3 7.71 -14.12 12.74
C GLU A 3 7.91 -12.72 13.33
N GLY A 4 7.21 -11.73 12.78
CA GLY A 4 7.08 -10.44 13.43
C GLY A 4 6.29 -10.68 14.72
N ASN A 5 6.98 -10.66 15.86
CA ASN A 5 6.32 -10.72 17.16
C ASN A 5 5.32 -9.57 17.27
N ILE A 6 4.03 -9.90 17.15
CA ILE A 6 2.94 -8.99 17.50
C ILE A 6 3.05 -8.78 19.00
N VAL A 7 3.47 -7.59 19.42
CA VAL A 7 3.55 -7.26 20.84
C VAL A 7 2.12 -7.09 21.35
N SER A 8 1.62 -8.09 22.10
CA SER A 8 0.34 -7.96 22.79
C SER A 8 0.43 -6.81 23.78
N THR A 9 -0.37 -5.77 23.55
CA THR A 9 -0.40 -4.59 24.42
C THR A 9 -1.20 -4.84 25.69
N GLU A 10 -1.91 -5.96 25.83
CA GLU A 10 -2.86 -6.20 26.93
C GLU A 10 -2.21 -6.12 28.32
N ASN A 11 -0.92 -6.48 28.44
CA ASN A 11 -0.17 -6.47 29.70
C ASN A 11 0.90 -5.38 29.82
N MET A 12 0.99 -4.45 28.85
CA MET A 12 1.95 -3.35 28.95
C MET A 12 1.45 -2.26 29.90
N ASP A 13 2.38 -1.61 30.58
CA ASP A 13 2.12 -0.38 31.31
C ASP A 13 1.59 0.73 30.37
N ILE A 14 0.73 1.59 30.91
CA ILE A 14 0.07 2.67 30.17
C ILE A 14 1.11 3.65 29.61
N GLU A 15 2.19 3.95 30.34
CA GLU A 15 3.23 4.86 29.86
C GLU A 15 3.92 4.32 28.60
N GLU A 16 4.16 3.00 28.56
CA GLU A 16 4.76 2.34 27.39
C GLU A 16 3.81 2.34 26.20
N LYS A 17 2.51 2.06 26.41
CA LYS A 17 1.49 2.17 25.34
C LYS A 17 1.47 3.56 24.74
N LEU A 18 1.47 4.60 25.58
CA LEU A 18 1.47 5.99 25.15
C LEU A 18 2.77 6.37 24.42
N ARG A 19 3.92 5.84 24.86
CA ARG A 19 5.21 6.03 24.18
C ARG A 19 5.18 5.47 22.76
N ILE A 20 4.72 4.22 22.63
CA ILE A 20 4.61 3.53 21.34
C ILE A 20 3.65 4.29 20.42
N GLU A 21 2.44 4.62 20.88
CA GLU A 21 1.46 5.33 20.07
C GLU A 21 1.97 6.71 19.61
N LYS A 22 2.66 7.44 20.51
CA LYS A 22 3.29 8.72 20.17
C LYS A 22 4.35 8.56 19.08
N ASN A 23 5.15 7.50 19.15
CA ASN A 23 6.13 7.20 18.11
C ASN A 23 5.46 6.82 16.78
N THR A 24 4.40 6.01 16.80
CA THR A 24 3.61 5.69 15.60
C THR A 24 3.03 6.96 14.97
N ARG A 25 2.49 7.89 15.77
CA ARG A 25 1.99 9.19 15.28
C ARG A 25 3.08 10.04 14.63
N LYS A 26 4.32 10.00 15.14
CA LYS A 26 5.47 10.66 14.49
C LYS A 26 5.71 10.07 13.10
N TRP A 27 5.72 8.74 12.97
CA TRP A 27 5.91 8.07 11.69
C TRP A 27 4.75 8.26 10.73
N VAL A 28 3.50 8.29 11.22
CA VAL A 28 2.32 8.69 10.44
C VAL A 28 2.48 10.07 9.84
N LYS A 29 2.90 11.05 10.66
CA LYS A 29 3.11 12.40 10.17
C LYS A 29 4.19 12.43 9.08
N HIS A 30 5.33 11.77 9.34
CA HIS A 30 6.42 11.66 8.38
C HIS A 30 5.97 11.01 7.07
N PHE A 31 5.15 9.95 7.11
CA PHE A 31 4.59 9.29 5.94
C PHE A 31 3.72 10.25 5.11
N ILE A 32 2.77 10.92 5.77
CA ILE A 32 1.84 11.84 5.11
C ILE A 32 2.60 13.00 4.47
N ASP A 33 3.48 13.67 5.22
CA ASP A 33 4.23 14.82 4.73
C ASP A 33 5.01 14.48 3.44
N ASN A 34 5.68 13.32 3.42
CA ASN A 34 6.50 12.91 2.28
C ASN A 34 5.69 12.37 1.10
N VAL A 35 4.61 11.61 1.34
CA VAL A 35 3.75 11.13 0.25
C VAL A 35 3.00 12.30 -0.41
N GLU A 36 2.46 13.22 0.37
CA GLU A 36 1.83 14.42 -0.18
C GLU A 36 2.85 15.37 -0.84
N GLY A 37 4.08 15.42 -0.31
CA GLY A 37 5.23 16.14 -0.87
C GLY A 37 5.88 15.46 -2.06
N ARG A 38 5.46 14.24 -2.43
CA ARG A 38 6.02 13.41 -3.52
C ARG A 38 7.50 13.04 -3.33
N THR A 39 7.97 12.98 -2.10
CA THR A 39 9.30 12.55 -1.68
C THR A 39 9.23 11.11 -1.14
N TYR A 40 8.75 10.18 -1.97
CA TYR A 40 8.50 8.79 -1.58
C TYR A 40 9.75 8.06 -1.11
N GLU A 41 10.90 8.44 -1.65
CA GLU A 41 12.21 7.89 -1.33
C GLU A 41 12.55 8.11 0.16
N GLU A 42 12.11 9.22 0.76
CA GLU A 42 12.27 9.49 2.19
C GLU A 42 11.45 8.52 3.05
N VAL A 43 10.29 8.08 2.57
CA VAL A 43 9.49 7.04 3.25
C VAL A 43 10.23 5.70 3.18
N LEU A 44 10.69 5.33 1.99
CA LEU A 44 11.40 4.06 1.77
C LEU A 44 12.74 4.01 2.52
N ASP A 45 13.43 5.14 2.69
CA ASP A 45 14.67 5.20 3.48
C ASP A 45 14.43 4.93 4.97
N LYS A 46 13.23 5.21 5.49
CA LYS A 46 12.87 4.94 6.90
C LYS A 46 12.25 3.56 7.12
N MET A 47 12.23 2.72 6.11
CA MET A 47 11.99 1.29 6.30
C MET A 47 13.16 0.65 7.04
N THR A 48 12.88 -0.22 8.02
CA THR A 48 13.94 -0.96 8.73
C THR A 48 14.53 -2.07 7.83
N PRO A 49 15.74 -2.60 8.11
CA PRO A 49 16.38 -3.58 7.24
C PRO A 49 15.54 -4.83 6.96
N ASP A 50 14.81 -5.32 7.96
CA ASP A 50 13.97 -6.53 7.86
C ASP A 50 12.51 -6.23 7.51
N SER A 51 12.20 -4.96 7.21
CA SER A 51 10.84 -4.55 6.84
C SER A 51 10.48 -4.93 5.42
N TYR A 52 9.20 -4.82 5.13
CA TYR A 52 8.67 -5.05 3.80
C TYR A 52 7.53 -4.11 3.45
N PHE A 53 7.44 -3.80 2.17
CA PHE A 53 6.34 -3.08 1.54
C PHE A 53 5.48 -4.09 0.76
N VAL A 54 4.17 -4.05 0.94
CA VAL A 54 3.23 -4.92 0.23
C VAL A 54 2.33 -4.08 -0.66
N LEU A 55 2.42 -4.32 -1.97
CA LEU A 55 1.41 -3.87 -2.93
C LEU A 55 0.44 -5.03 -3.16
N LEU A 56 -0.81 -4.84 -2.78
CA LEU A 56 -1.82 -5.90 -2.83
C LEU A 56 -2.30 -6.19 -4.25
N GLY A 57 -2.99 -7.32 -4.40
CA GLY A 57 -3.55 -7.79 -5.66
C GLY A 57 -2.70 -8.87 -6.35
N ASN A 58 -3.09 -9.18 -7.59
CA ASN A 58 -2.41 -10.16 -8.44
C ASN A 58 -2.15 -9.55 -9.81
N THR A 59 -1.35 -8.49 -9.81
CA THR A 59 -0.96 -7.75 -11.02
C THR A 59 0.57 -7.73 -11.14
N PRO A 60 1.14 -7.37 -12.31
CA PRO A 60 2.60 -7.34 -12.48
C PRO A 60 3.36 -6.42 -11.51
N VAL A 61 2.66 -5.51 -10.82
CA VAL A 61 3.23 -4.58 -9.82
C VAL A 61 2.94 -5.00 -8.38
N SER A 62 2.00 -5.93 -8.17
CA SER A 62 1.70 -6.48 -6.85
C SER A 62 2.86 -7.33 -6.35
N GLY A 63 3.08 -7.35 -5.04
CA GLY A 63 4.16 -8.12 -4.45
C GLY A 63 4.52 -7.69 -3.04
N LYS A 64 5.42 -8.47 -2.45
CA LYS A 64 6.09 -8.17 -1.19
C LYS A 64 7.54 -7.81 -1.50
N PHE A 65 7.95 -6.61 -1.11
CA PHE A 65 9.25 -6.04 -1.44
C PHE A 65 10.02 -5.76 -0.16
N SER A 66 11.26 -6.26 -0.04
CA SER A 66 12.19 -5.75 0.97
C SER A 66 12.50 -4.27 0.74
N LYS A 67 13.16 -3.61 1.71
CA LYS A 67 13.65 -2.23 1.53
C LYS A 67 14.45 -2.05 0.24
N GLU A 68 15.39 -2.95 -0.04
CA GLU A 68 16.22 -2.88 -1.25
C GLU A 68 15.38 -3.08 -2.52
N GLU A 69 14.44 -4.02 -2.49
CA GLU A 69 13.52 -4.28 -3.61
C GLU A 69 12.57 -3.12 -3.86
N CYS A 70 12.25 -2.32 -2.84
CA CYS A 70 11.48 -1.10 -3.04
C CYS A 70 12.19 -0.13 -3.99
N PHE A 71 13.50 0.05 -3.85
CA PHE A 71 14.27 0.94 -4.73
C PHE A 71 14.59 0.31 -6.09
N THR A 72 14.88 -0.98 -6.12
CA THR A 72 15.38 -1.66 -7.33
C THR A 72 14.28 -2.24 -8.22
N LYS A 73 13.12 -2.58 -7.65
CA LYS A 73 12.02 -3.25 -8.37
C LYS A 73 10.73 -2.44 -8.36
N MET A 74 10.32 -1.91 -7.20
CA MET A 74 9.03 -1.22 -7.05
C MET A 74 9.06 0.21 -7.58
N ALA A 75 10.00 1.04 -7.12
CA ALA A 75 10.10 2.46 -7.50
C ALA A 75 10.20 2.69 -9.03
N PRO A 76 10.94 1.87 -9.80
CA PRO A 76 10.95 1.99 -11.27
C PRO A 76 9.58 1.82 -11.92
N GLN A 77 8.63 1.11 -11.29
CA GLN A 77 7.27 0.95 -11.84
C GLN A 77 6.53 2.30 -11.88
N TYR A 78 6.91 3.26 -11.03
CA TYR A 78 6.33 4.60 -11.04
C TYR A 78 6.72 5.43 -12.28
N GLU A 79 7.70 5.00 -13.08
CA GLU A 79 7.99 5.62 -14.38
C GLU A 79 6.88 5.41 -15.41
N ARG A 80 5.95 4.48 -15.16
CA ARG A 80 4.76 4.25 -16.00
C ARG A 80 3.71 5.37 -15.90
N TYR A 81 3.86 6.26 -14.92
CA TYR A 81 3.07 7.47 -14.83
C TYR A 81 3.62 8.54 -15.77
N LEU A 82 2.76 9.06 -16.64
CA LEU A 82 3.00 10.30 -17.38
C LEU A 82 2.81 11.53 -16.46
N VAL A 83 1.87 11.42 -15.51
CA VAL A 83 1.64 12.38 -14.43
C VAL A 83 1.35 11.57 -13.18
N ARG A 84 2.17 11.74 -12.14
CA ARG A 84 1.94 11.07 -10.85
C ARG A 84 0.67 11.62 -10.18
N PRO A 85 -0.19 10.76 -9.61
CA PRO A 85 -1.37 11.21 -8.88
C PRO A 85 -0.97 12.04 -7.67
N THR A 86 -1.77 13.05 -7.34
CA THR A 86 -1.70 13.70 -6.04
C THR A 86 -2.45 12.84 -5.04
N ILE A 87 -1.75 12.42 -3.99
CA ILE A 87 -2.33 11.63 -2.91
C ILE A 87 -2.71 12.59 -1.77
N LYS A 88 -3.88 12.39 -1.19
CA LYS A 88 -4.34 13.10 0.00
C LYS A 88 -4.90 12.13 1.03
N PHE A 89 -4.57 12.37 2.29
CA PHE A 89 -4.97 11.49 3.39
C PHE A 89 -6.18 12.01 4.15
N SER A 90 -6.96 11.09 4.71
CA SER A 90 -8.07 11.36 5.62
C SER A 90 -8.21 10.18 6.58
N HIS A 91 -9.01 10.32 7.64
CA HIS A 91 -9.34 9.22 8.56
C HIS A 91 -8.11 8.41 9.00
N ILE A 92 -7.29 9.04 9.85
CA ILE A 92 -6.07 8.45 10.39
C ILE A 92 -6.44 7.75 11.70
N MET A 93 -6.24 6.43 11.74
CA MET A 93 -6.41 5.63 12.94
C MET A 93 -5.05 5.12 13.38
N VAL A 94 -4.73 5.32 14.65
CA VAL A 94 -3.48 4.85 15.26
C VAL A 94 -3.86 4.02 16.47
N ASP A 95 -3.29 2.83 16.56
CA ASP A 95 -3.48 1.90 17.66
C ASP A 95 -2.16 1.22 17.98
N GLY A 96 -1.54 1.60 19.10
CA GLY A 96 -0.22 1.12 19.49
C GLY A 96 0.83 1.38 18.43
N ASP A 97 1.48 0.31 17.97
CA ASP A 97 2.54 0.34 16.95
C ASP A 97 2.00 0.32 15.51
N MET A 98 0.68 0.33 15.32
CA MET A 98 0.03 0.23 14.01
C MET A 98 -0.74 1.50 13.66
N ALA A 99 -0.88 1.77 12.36
CA ALA A 99 -1.77 2.80 11.86
C ALA A 99 -2.50 2.37 10.58
N LEU A 100 -3.73 2.84 10.41
CA LEU A 100 -4.50 2.77 9.17
C LEU A 100 -4.79 4.20 8.69
N LEU A 101 -4.49 4.47 7.41
CA LEU A 101 -4.68 5.75 6.78
C LEU A 101 -5.54 5.56 5.54
N ARG A 102 -6.68 6.24 5.47
CA ARG A 102 -7.45 6.35 4.23
C ARG A 102 -6.81 7.40 3.33
N ALA A 103 -6.76 7.15 2.04
CA ALA A 103 -6.23 8.06 1.06
C ALA A 103 -7.12 8.17 -0.18
N VAL A 104 -6.88 9.21 -0.97
CA VAL A 104 -7.42 9.39 -2.31
C VAL A 104 -6.27 9.78 -3.24
N GLY A 105 -6.22 9.17 -4.44
CA GLY A 105 -5.28 9.50 -5.51
C GLY A 105 -6.00 10.11 -6.71
N GLN A 106 -5.65 11.34 -7.08
CA GLN A 106 -6.33 12.08 -8.14
C GLN A 106 -5.35 12.77 -9.10
N GLY A 107 -5.85 13.10 -10.31
CA GLY A 107 -5.08 13.85 -11.31
C GLY A 107 -3.92 13.06 -11.93
N GLY A 108 -3.88 11.74 -11.74
CA GLY A 108 -2.87 10.87 -12.32
C GLY A 108 -3.15 10.62 -13.80
N LYS A 109 -2.08 10.41 -14.56
CA LYS A 109 -2.14 9.92 -15.94
C LYS A 109 -1.08 8.83 -16.10
N ALA A 110 -1.51 7.65 -16.51
CA ALA A 110 -0.63 6.53 -16.81
C ALA A 110 -0.56 6.31 -18.33
N ARG A 111 0.32 5.40 -18.75
CA ARG A 111 0.57 5.10 -20.17
C ARG A 111 -0.69 4.80 -20.98
N TYR A 112 -1.68 4.13 -20.39
CA TYR A 112 -2.89 3.67 -21.08
C TYR A 112 -4.17 4.43 -20.68
N GLY A 113 -4.06 5.57 -19.97
CA GLY A 113 -5.22 6.42 -19.68
C GLY A 113 -5.08 7.29 -18.43
N SER A 114 -6.14 8.03 -18.13
CA SER A 114 -6.30 8.69 -16.82
C SER A 114 -6.28 7.65 -15.70
N TYR A 115 -5.66 8.01 -14.58
CA TYR A 115 -5.51 7.14 -13.42
C TYR A 115 -6.09 7.81 -12.19
N SER A 116 -7.00 7.12 -11.49
CA SER A 116 -7.58 7.61 -10.24
C SER A 116 -7.80 6.47 -9.23
N GLN A 117 -7.49 6.77 -7.96
CA GLN A 117 -7.67 5.85 -6.82
C GLN A 117 -8.60 6.52 -5.80
N PRO A 118 -9.93 6.46 -5.97
CA PRO A 118 -10.88 7.14 -5.08
C PRO A 118 -11.00 6.46 -3.70
N TYR A 119 -10.65 5.19 -3.60
CA TYR A 119 -10.64 4.41 -2.37
C TYR A 119 -9.28 3.76 -2.23
N TYR A 120 -8.36 4.48 -1.60
CA TYR A 120 -6.97 4.10 -1.44
C TYR A 120 -6.66 4.02 0.06
N GLY A 121 -5.67 3.23 0.46
CA GLY A 121 -5.35 3.09 1.87
C GLY A 121 -3.95 2.58 2.12
N TYR A 122 -3.46 2.91 3.31
CA TYR A 122 -2.21 2.39 3.82
C TYR A 122 -2.42 1.86 5.22
N TRP A 123 -1.76 0.75 5.52
CA TRP A 123 -1.50 0.32 6.87
C TRP A 123 -0.01 0.21 7.03
N PHE A 124 0.48 0.54 8.22
CA PHE A 124 1.86 0.24 8.55
C PHE A 124 2.00 -0.05 10.02
N ARG A 125 3.04 -0.84 10.30
CA ARG A 125 3.56 -1.06 11.63
C ARG A 125 4.85 -0.28 11.80
N ALA A 126 4.92 0.53 12.84
CA ALA A 126 6.04 1.38 13.17
C ALA A 126 6.81 0.83 14.37
N VAL A 127 8.12 0.95 14.33
CA VAL A 127 9.02 0.69 15.46
C VAL A 127 9.81 1.96 15.77
N GLU A 128 10.69 1.93 16.75
CA GLU A 128 11.43 3.11 17.19
C GLU A 128 12.26 3.73 16.04
N GLU A 129 12.89 2.87 15.23
CA GLU A 129 13.80 3.25 14.15
C GLU A 129 13.11 3.59 12.83
N GLY A 130 11.82 3.24 12.65
CA GLY A 130 11.15 3.44 11.36
C GLY A 130 9.93 2.56 11.11
N TYR A 131 9.67 2.30 9.83
CA TYR A 131 8.59 1.41 9.40
C TYR A 131 9.09 -0.04 9.38
N ALA A 132 8.43 -0.90 10.15
CA ALA A 132 8.70 -2.33 10.13
C ALA A 132 7.87 -3.06 9.07
N GLU A 133 6.76 -2.46 8.63
CA GLU A 133 5.88 -3.03 7.62
C GLU A 133 5.02 -1.93 7.00
N ILE A 134 4.84 -1.94 5.69
CA ILE A 134 3.90 -1.06 4.98
C ILE A 134 3.06 -1.92 4.05
N ILE A 135 1.74 -1.74 4.08
CA ILE A 135 0.78 -2.38 3.19
C ILE A 135 -0.02 -1.29 2.50
N GLU A 136 -0.07 -1.34 1.19
CA GLU A 136 -0.84 -0.43 0.35
C GLU A 136 -2.04 -1.15 -0.27
N TRP A 137 -3.22 -0.59 -0.04
CA TRP A 137 -4.47 -0.97 -0.70
C TRP A 137 -4.78 0.03 -1.82
N ASN A 138 -4.59 -0.40 -3.06
CA ASN A 138 -5.10 0.25 -4.28
C ASN A 138 -6.21 -0.58 -4.92
N ASP A 139 -6.87 0.03 -5.90
CA ASP A 139 -7.59 -0.68 -6.94
C ASP A 139 -6.57 -1.33 -7.91
N PRO A 140 -6.42 -2.67 -7.87
CA PRO A 140 -5.49 -3.37 -8.75
C PRO A 140 -5.97 -3.39 -10.21
N ILE A 141 -7.28 -3.27 -10.47
CA ILE A 141 -7.83 -3.22 -11.84
C ILE A 141 -7.42 -1.90 -12.49
N GLU A 142 -7.51 -0.79 -11.76
CA GLU A 142 -7.05 0.50 -12.25
C GLU A 142 -5.55 0.47 -12.55
N MET A 143 -4.72 -0.14 -11.68
CA MET A 143 -3.29 -0.32 -11.98
C MET A 143 -3.04 -1.17 -13.23
N ALA A 144 -3.65 -2.35 -13.31
CA ALA A 144 -3.45 -3.28 -14.42
C ALA A 144 -3.88 -2.68 -15.76
N THR A 145 -5.05 -2.03 -15.80
CA THR A 145 -5.58 -1.44 -17.04
C THR A 145 -4.82 -0.18 -17.43
N LYS A 146 -4.58 0.76 -16.51
CA LYS A 146 -4.02 2.08 -16.86
C LYS A 146 -2.49 2.08 -16.97
N MET A 147 -1.78 1.27 -16.18
CA MET A 147 -0.30 1.21 -16.24
C MET A 147 0.23 0.11 -17.15
N TYR A 148 -0.50 -1.00 -17.27
CA TYR A 148 -0.04 -2.19 -17.99
C TYR A 148 -0.87 -2.53 -19.23
N GLY A 149 -2.01 -1.87 -19.45
CA GLY A 149 -2.82 -2.06 -20.66
C GLY A 149 -3.60 -3.37 -20.65
N ALA A 150 -3.82 -3.96 -19.47
CA ALA A 150 -4.67 -5.14 -19.34
C ALA A 150 -6.10 -4.83 -19.78
N ALA A 151 -6.76 -5.81 -20.40
CA ALA A 151 -8.17 -5.75 -20.71
C ALA A 151 -8.97 -6.48 -19.61
N VAL A 152 -10.05 -5.87 -19.13
CA VAL A 152 -11.03 -6.58 -18.30
C VAL A 152 -11.91 -7.39 -19.25
N VAL A 153 -11.81 -8.71 -19.17
CA VAL A 153 -12.63 -9.62 -19.96
C VAL A 153 -13.86 -9.98 -19.13
N PRO A 154 -15.09 -9.83 -19.65
CA PRO A 154 -16.26 -10.34 -18.96
C PRO A 154 -16.12 -11.87 -18.80
N PRO A 155 -16.71 -12.46 -17.75
CA PRO A 155 -16.73 -13.91 -17.64
C PRO A 155 -17.31 -14.51 -18.94
N GLU A 156 -16.73 -15.61 -19.40
CA GLU A 156 -17.33 -16.39 -20.48
C GLU A 156 -18.75 -16.77 -20.05
N ASP A 157 -19.71 -16.58 -20.94
CA ASP A 157 -21.09 -16.96 -20.69
C ASP A 157 -21.19 -18.49 -20.66
N ASP A 158 -21.03 -19.07 -19.49
CA ASP A 158 -21.02 -20.50 -19.21
C ASP A 158 -22.43 -21.10 -19.10
N ARG A 159 -23.46 -20.38 -19.56
CA ARG A 159 -24.85 -20.89 -19.67
C ARG A 159 -24.99 -22.07 -20.64
N ASP A 160 -23.99 -22.35 -21.48
CA ASP A 160 -23.95 -23.53 -22.36
C ASP A 160 -23.37 -24.80 -21.70
N VAL A 161 -22.79 -24.71 -20.50
CA VAL A 161 -22.22 -25.88 -19.81
C VAL A 161 -23.30 -26.71 -19.11
N TRP A 162 -24.47 -26.12 -18.84
CA TRP A 162 -25.59 -26.79 -18.16
C TRP A 162 -26.59 -27.47 -19.09
N THR A 163 -26.58 -27.19 -20.40
CA THR A 163 -27.51 -27.78 -21.38
C THR A 163 -27.06 -29.15 -21.92
N MET A 164 -25.81 -29.55 -21.69
CA MET A 164 -25.26 -30.83 -22.18
C MET A 164 -25.32 -31.96 -21.14
N ALA A 165 -25.75 -31.69 -19.91
CA ALA A 165 -25.87 -32.70 -18.85
C ALA A 165 -27.28 -33.34 -18.74
N GLY A 166 -28.16 -33.12 -19.73
CA GLY A 166 -29.57 -33.52 -19.63
C GLY A 166 -30.29 -33.83 -20.95
N ALA A 167 -29.62 -34.44 -21.93
CA ALA A 167 -30.25 -35.00 -23.12
C ALA A 167 -29.96 -36.49 -23.25
#